data_AF-A0A6P1E7P8-F1
#
_entry.id   AF-A0A6P1E7P8-F1
#
_cell.length_a   1.000
_cell.length_b   1.000
_cell.length_c   1.000
_cell.angle_alpha   90.00
_cell.angle_beta   90.00
_cell.angle_gamma   90.00
#
_symmetry.space_group_name_H-M   'P 1'
#
loop_
_entity.id
_entity.type
_entity.pdbx_description
1 polymer ?
#
loop_
_entity_poly.entity_id
_entity_poly.type
_entity_poly.pdbx_seq_one_letter_code
_entity_poly.pdbx_strand_id
1 'polypeptide(L)'
;MTETTKKTATNDVKARLRQHKFTFKSAPLKPDGSVDEENEKEISVTEQFPGRRQAVAILDDSRGSAGVIRESNFLDAVFDKTSNILISPQTLNWDYFDTHTGLGDFYIETVSFLQN
;
A
#
# COMPACT_ATOMS: atom_id res chain seq x y z
N MET A 1 13.56 18.18 -38.82
CA MET A 1 13.87 18.76 -37.50
C MET A 1 12.93 18.13 -36.51
N THR A 2 13.42 17.26 -35.62
CA THR A 2 12.59 16.50 -34.68
C THR A 2 12.18 17.39 -33.51
N GLU A 3 10.87 17.55 -33.35
CA GLU A 3 10.24 18.27 -32.25
C GLU A 3 10.62 17.63 -30.91
N THR A 4 11.35 18.36 -30.08
CA THR A 4 11.55 17.98 -28.68
C THR A 4 10.41 18.60 -27.88
N THR A 5 9.28 17.91 -27.80
CA THR A 5 8.21 18.26 -26.86
C THR A 5 8.72 18.02 -25.43
N LYS A 6 9.23 19.08 -24.81
CA LYS A 6 9.43 19.13 -23.36
C LYS A 6 8.06 18.94 -22.72
N LYS A 7 7.80 17.75 -22.18
CA LYS A 7 6.70 17.53 -21.24
C LYS A 7 7.01 18.35 -19.99
N THR A 8 6.46 19.55 -19.94
CA THR A 8 6.41 20.38 -18.74
C THR A 8 5.82 19.52 -17.63
N ALA A 9 6.53 19.39 -16.52
CA ALA A 9 6.03 18.72 -15.33
C ALA A 9 4.77 19.47 -14.88
N THR A 10 3.61 18.93 -15.24
CA THR A 10 2.34 19.36 -14.67
C THR A 10 2.50 19.21 -13.16
N ASN A 11 2.53 20.33 -12.44
CA ASN A 11 2.40 20.33 -10.98
C ASN A 11 1.07 19.65 -10.67
N ASP A 12 1.14 18.35 -10.42
CA ASP A 12 -0.01 17.48 -10.33
C ASP A 12 -0.63 17.64 -8.94
N VAL A 13 -1.31 18.78 -8.75
CA VAL A 13 -2.14 19.03 -7.57
C VAL A 13 -3.16 17.90 -7.39
N LYS A 14 -3.58 17.27 -8.51
CA LYS A 14 -4.42 16.06 -8.47
C LYS A 14 -3.69 14.87 -7.85
N ALA A 15 -2.41 14.63 -8.16
CA ALA A 15 -1.64 13.54 -7.54
C ALA A 15 -1.55 13.70 -6.01
N ARG A 16 -1.33 14.92 -5.49
CA ARG A 16 -1.31 15.18 -4.03
C ARG A 16 -2.63 14.89 -3.30
N LEU A 17 -3.74 14.73 -4.01
CA LEU A 17 -5.07 14.52 -3.44
C LEU A 17 -5.71 13.20 -3.89
N ARG A 18 -4.96 12.31 -4.56
CA ARG A 18 -5.51 11.00 -4.96
C ARG A 18 -5.76 10.17 -3.71
N GLN A 19 -7.02 9.83 -3.50
CA GLN A 19 -7.41 8.78 -2.56
C GLN A 19 -7.72 7.52 -3.35
N HIS A 20 -7.31 6.40 -2.79
CA HIS A 20 -7.65 5.08 -3.32
C HIS A 20 -8.45 4.34 -2.25
N LYS A 21 -9.57 3.75 -2.68
CA LYS A 21 -10.45 2.98 -1.82
C LYS A 21 -10.64 1.62 -2.45
N PHE A 22 -10.38 0.59 -1.66
CA PHE A 22 -10.57 -0.79 -2.06
C PHE A 22 -11.13 -1.59 -0.90
N THR A 23 -11.62 -2.78 -1.21
CA THR A 23 -12.00 -3.75 -0.20
C THR A 23 -11.24 -5.03 -0.43
N PHE A 24 -10.91 -5.71 0.66
CA PHE A 24 -10.36 -7.07 0.61
C PHE A 24 -11.02 -7.92 1.68
N LYS A 25 -10.95 -9.24 1.51
CA LYS A 25 -11.49 -10.19 2.47
C LYS A 25 -10.41 -10.59 3.47
N SER A 26 -10.79 -10.64 4.73
CA SER A 26 -9.89 -11.03 5.81
C SER A 26 -10.61 -11.93 6.79
N ALA A 27 -9.99 -13.05 7.12
CA ALA A 27 -10.46 -14.02 8.08
C ALA A 27 -9.42 -14.17 9.20
N PRO A 28 -9.86 -14.32 10.47
CA PRO A 28 -8.95 -14.62 11.57
C PRO A 28 -8.23 -15.96 11.37
N LEU A 29 -7.04 -16.07 11.95
CA LEU A 29 -6.29 -17.31 12.04
C LEU A 29 -6.60 -18.01 13.37
N LYS A 30 -6.88 -19.32 13.31
CA LYS A 30 -7.03 -20.17 14.48
C LYS A 30 -5.66 -20.46 15.11
N PRO A 31 -5.61 -20.88 16.39
CA PRO A 31 -4.35 -21.21 17.07
C PRO A 31 -3.53 -22.31 16.39
N ASP A 32 -4.16 -23.14 15.55
CA ASP A 32 -3.52 -24.19 14.76
C ASP A 32 -2.98 -23.68 13.40
N GLY A 33 -3.13 -22.38 13.11
CA GLY A 33 -2.72 -21.75 11.85
C GLY A 33 -3.71 -21.91 10.70
N SER A 34 -4.85 -22.58 10.91
CA SER A 34 -5.92 -22.66 9.90
C SER A 34 -6.74 -21.38 9.83
N VAL A 35 -7.36 -21.12 8.68
CA VAL A 35 -8.17 -19.92 8.45
C VAL A 35 -9.58 -20.14 8.98
N ASP A 36 -10.10 -19.18 9.74
CA ASP A 36 -11.48 -19.21 10.24
C ASP A 36 -12.45 -18.55 9.27
N GLU A 37 -12.81 -19.28 8.21
CA GLU A 37 -13.70 -18.79 7.14
C GLU A 37 -15.09 -18.36 7.64
N GLU A 38 -15.59 -18.94 8.74
CA GLU A 38 -16.88 -18.57 9.33
C GLU A 38 -16.91 -17.11 9.83
N ASN A 39 -15.74 -16.57 10.17
CA ASN A 39 -15.56 -15.20 10.66
C ASN A 39 -14.91 -14.28 9.62
N GLU A 40 -14.89 -14.67 8.34
CA GLU A 40 -14.43 -13.82 7.25
C GLU A 40 -15.23 -12.51 7.18
N LYS A 41 -14.51 -11.39 7.04
CA LYS A 41 -15.08 -10.06 6.90
C LYS A 41 -14.47 -9.32 5.73
N GLU A 42 -15.28 -8.48 5.10
CA GLU A 42 -14.81 -7.53 4.12
C GLU A 42 -14.30 -6.27 4.82
N ILE A 43 -13.07 -5.86 4.52
CA ILE A 43 -12.42 -4.70 5.10
C ILE A 43 -12.32 -3.62 4.04
N SER A 44 -12.87 -2.45 4.34
CA SER A 44 -12.71 -1.27 3.48
C SER A 44 -11.48 -0.47 3.89
N VAL A 45 -10.58 -0.31 2.94
CA VAL A 45 -9.35 0.46 3.07
C VAL A 45 -9.48 1.77 2.32
N THR A 46 -8.96 2.83 2.93
CA THR A 46 -8.75 4.13 2.29
C THR A 46 -7.29 4.51 2.43
N GLU A 47 -6.67 4.73 1.27
CA GLU A 47 -5.30 5.21 1.15
C GLU A 47 -5.28 6.62 0.57
N GLN A 48 -4.28 7.39 0.96
CA GLN A 48 -3.99 8.71 0.46
C GLN A 48 -2.62 8.69 -0.20
N PHE A 49 -2.54 9.25 -1.40
CA PHE A 49 -1.27 9.31 -2.11
C PHE A 49 -0.33 10.26 -1.36
N PRO A 50 0.87 9.82 -0.96
CA PRO A 50 1.81 10.62 -0.15
C PRO A 50 2.54 11.68 -0.99
N GLY A 51 2.30 11.69 -2.31
CA GLY A 51 3.01 12.52 -3.27
C GLY A 51 4.18 11.79 -3.90
N ARG A 52 4.52 12.18 -5.13
CA ARG A 52 5.44 11.43 -6.00
C ARG A 52 6.82 11.23 -5.39
N ARG A 53 7.39 12.24 -4.73
CA ARG A 53 8.73 12.15 -4.12
C ARG A 53 8.76 11.10 -3.01
N GLN A 54 7.73 11.07 -2.17
CA GLN A 54 7.65 10.14 -1.05
C GLN A 54 7.30 8.73 -1.53
N ALA A 55 6.39 8.59 -2.49
CA ALA A 55 6.09 7.29 -3.11
C ALA A 55 7.34 6.66 -3.75
N VAL A 56 8.13 7.43 -4.50
CA VAL A 56 9.40 6.95 -5.08
C VAL A 56 10.40 6.58 -4.00
N ALA A 57 10.57 7.40 -2.95
CA ALA A 57 11.47 7.09 -1.84
C ALA A 57 11.08 5.77 -1.16
N ILE A 58 9.80 5.56 -0.85
CA ILE A 58 9.29 4.32 -0.25
C ILE A 58 9.59 3.12 -1.15
N LEU A 59 9.29 3.23 -2.45
CA LEU A 59 9.56 2.15 -3.40
C LEU A 59 11.06 1.85 -3.54
N ASP A 60 11.91 2.87 -3.56
CA ASP A 60 13.36 2.70 -3.69
C ASP A 60 14.00 2.16 -2.40
N ASP A 61 13.60 2.65 -1.23
CA ASP A 61 14.08 2.17 0.08
C ASP A 61 13.63 0.72 0.35
N SER A 62 12.49 0.32 -0.24
CA SER A 62 11.99 -1.04 -0.16
C SER A 62 12.68 -2.00 -1.14
N ARG A 63 13.43 -1.51 -2.14
CA ARG A 63 14.12 -2.37 -3.11
C ARG A 63 15.36 -2.99 -2.48
N GLY A 64 15.44 -4.31 -2.52
CA GLY A 64 16.65 -5.05 -2.17
C GLY A 64 17.74 -4.91 -3.24
N SER A 65 18.89 -5.53 -2.97
CA SER A 65 20.05 -5.57 -3.90
C SER A 65 19.75 -6.16 -5.28
N ALA A 66 18.68 -6.95 -5.41
CA ALA A 66 18.21 -7.52 -6.68
C ALA A 66 17.23 -6.62 -7.44
N GLY A 67 16.93 -5.41 -6.94
CA GLY A 67 15.96 -4.48 -7.53
C GLY A 67 14.48 -4.87 -7.30
N VAL A 68 14.24 -5.91 -6.50
CA VAL A 68 12.90 -6.38 -6.14
C VAL A 68 12.46 -5.70 -4.84
N ILE A 69 11.20 -5.25 -4.79
CA ILE A 69 10.59 -4.69 -3.59
C ILE A 69 10.46 -5.80 -2.54
N ARG A 70 11.06 -5.59 -1.37
CA ARG A 70 10.90 -6.44 -0.20
C ARG A 70 9.60 -6.04 0.49
N GLU A 71 8.65 -6.96 0.52
CA GLU A 71 7.32 -6.76 1.08
C GLU A 71 7.37 -6.22 2.52
N SER A 72 8.24 -6.76 3.38
CA SER A 72 8.39 -6.31 4.76
C SER A 72 8.75 -4.81 4.86
N ASN A 73 9.79 -4.38 4.13
CA ASN A 73 10.27 -3.00 4.18
C ASN A 73 9.21 -2.02 3.62
N PHE A 74 8.49 -2.46 2.59
CA PHE A 74 7.42 -1.68 1.99
C PHE A 74 6.25 -1.50 2.95
N LEU A 75 5.78 -2.60 3.56
CA LEU A 75 4.67 -2.55 4.50
C LEU A 75 5.03 -1.79 5.78
N ASP A 76 6.28 -1.89 6.27
CA ASP A 76 6.77 -1.04 7.36
C ASP A 76 6.59 0.45 7.05
N ALA A 77 6.94 0.87 5.83
CA ALA A 77 6.78 2.26 5.41
C ALA A 77 5.32 2.66 5.22
N VAL A 78 4.45 1.76 4.75
CA VAL A 78 3.01 2.01 4.59
C VAL A 78 2.30 2.12 5.95
N PHE A 79 2.63 1.24 6.89
CA PHE A 79 2.05 1.23 8.23
C PHE A 79 2.61 2.34 9.13
N ASP A 80 3.77 2.92 8.79
CA ASP A 80 4.24 4.12 9.45
C ASP A 80 3.24 5.27 9.26
N LYS A 81 2.68 5.75 10.38
CA LYS A 81 1.73 6.86 10.40
C LYS A 81 2.29 8.14 9.79
N THR A 82 3.61 8.31 9.76
CA THR A 82 4.24 9.50 9.14
C THR A 82 4.15 9.47 7.61
N SER A 83 3.94 8.30 7.00
CA SER A 83 3.74 8.16 5.56
C SER A 83 2.43 8.78 5.08
N ASN A 84 1.42 8.87 5.97
CA ASN A 84 0.04 9.27 5.65
C ASN A 84 -0.56 8.48 4.47
N ILE A 85 -0.08 7.26 4.20
CA ILE A 85 -0.61 6.41 3.13
C ILE A 85 -1.91 5.78 3.59
N LEU A 86 -1.86 4.96 4.64
CA LEU A 86 -3.05 4.32 5.18
C LEU A 86 -3.85 5.31 6.05
N ILE A 87 -5.03 5.71 5.59
CA ILE A 87 -5.92 6.62 6.31
C ILE A 87 -6.94 5.85 7.16
N SER A 88 -7.48 4.75 6.62
CA SER A 88 -8.47 3.92 7.29
C SER A 88 -8.44 2.48 6.76
N PRO A 89 -8.69 1.46 7.59
CA PRO A 89 -8.77 1.52 9.04
C PRO A 89 -7.37 1.63 9.66
N GLN A 90 -7.23 2.44 10.72
CA GLN A 90 -5.93 2.61 11.42
C GLN A 90 -5.51 1.37 12.23
N THR A 91 -6.36 0.34 12.28
CA THR A 91 -6.07 -0.94 12.92
C THR A 91 -5.31 -1.90 12.01
N LEU A 92 -5.15 -1.60 10.70
CA LEU A 92 -4.32 -2.43 9.83
C LEU A 92 -2.85 -2.13 10.08
N ASN A 93 -2.16 -3.11 10.65
CA ASN A 93 -0.73 -3.11 10.92
C ASN A 93 -0.23 -4.57 10.96
N TRP A 94 1.03 -4.79 11.31
CA TRP A 94 1.59 -6.14 11.47
C TRP A 94 0.80 -7.00 12.47
N ASP A 95 0.43 -6.46 13.65
CA ASP A 95 -0.33 -7.23 14.66
C ASP A 95 -1.66 -7.76 14.12
N TYR A 96 -2.32 -6.97 13.26
CA TYR A 96 -3.54 -7.39 12.59
C TYR A 96 -3.26 -8.57 11.65
N PHE A 97 -2.29 -8.43 10.75
CA PHE A 97 -1.99 -9.42 9.72
C PHE A 97 -1.24 -10.66 10.25
N ASP A 98 -0.66 -10.59 11.45
CA ASP A 98 -0.15 -11.77 12.17
C ASP A 98 -1.28 -12.72 12.62
N THR A 99 -2.49 -12.19 12.73
CA THR A 99 -3.68 -12.93 13.21
C THR A 99 -4.79 -13.01 12.18
N HIS A 100 -4.61 -12.40 10.99
CA HIS A 100 -5.64 -12.31 9.96
C HIS A 100 -5.06 -12.46 8.56
N THR A 101 -5.85 -13.02 7.64
CA THR A 101 -5.48 -13.12 6.22
C THR A 101 -5.64 -11.78 5.48
N GLY A 102 -5.20 -11.73 4.22
CA GLY A 102 -5.42 -10.59 3.32
C GLY A 102 -4.24 -9.62 3.18
N LEU A 103 -3.10 -9.90 3.83
CA LEU A 103 -1.88 -9.09 3.69
C LEU A 103 -1.40 -8.99 2.23
N GLY A 104 -1.45 -10.09 1.49
CA GLY A 104 -1.02 -10.12 0.09
C GLY A 104 -1.89 -9.26 -0.83
N ASP A 105 -3.21 -9.32 -0.66
CA ASP A 105 -4.15 -8.49 -1.43
C ASP A 105 -3.96 -7.01 -1.10
N PHE A 106 -3.82 -6.68 0.19
CA PHE A 106 -3.46 -5.33 0.64
C PHE A 106 -2.16 -4.86 -0.02
N TYR A 107 -1.09 -5.66 0.07
CA TYR A 107 0.21 -5.34 -0.51
C TYR A 107 0.13 -5.06 -2.02
N ILE A 108 -0.50 -5.94 -2.80
CA ILE A 108 -0.60 -5.80 -4.26
C ILE A 108 -1.32 -4.50 -4.62
N GLU A 109 -2.43 -4.21 -3.94
CA GLU A 109 -3.24 -3.04 -4.24
C GLU A 109 -2.50 -1.74 -3.87
N THR A 110 -1.86 -1.68 -2.70
CA THR A 110 -1.07 -0.52 -2.27
C THR A 110 0.13 -0.27 -3.19
N VAL A 111 0.85 -1.33 -3.61
CA VAL A 111 1.97 -1.18 -4.56
C VAL A 111 1.48 -0.62 -5.89
N SER A 112 0.37 -1.16 -6.42
CA SER A 112 -0.26 -0.67 -7.64
C SER A 112 -0.66 0.80 -7.52
N PHE A 113 -1.25 1.20 -6.38
CA PHE A 113 -1.63 2.58 -6.13
C PHE A 113 -0.43 3.54 -6.12
N LEU A 114 0.70 3.17 -5.50
CA LEU A 114 1.88 4.04 -5.43
C LEU A 114 2.64 4.14 -6.76
N GLN A 115 2.45 3.19 -7.69
CA GLN A 115 3.09 3.18 -9.01
C GLN A 115 2.31 3.95 -10.09
N ASN A 116 1.02 4.25 -9.87
CA ASN A 116 0.09 4.85 -10.85
C ASN A 116 -0.19 6.36 -10.64
#